data_AF-A7TK95-F1
#
_entry.id   AF-A7TK95-F1
#
_cell.length_a   1.000
_cell.length_b   1.000
_cell.length_c   1.000
_cell.angle_alpha   90.00
_cell.angle_beta   90.00
_cell.angle_gamma   90.00
#
_symmetry.space_group_name_H-M   'P 1'
#
loop_
_entity.id
_entity.type
_entity.pdbx_description
1 polymer ?
#
loop_
_entity_poly.entity_id
_entity_poly.type
_entity_poly.pdbx_seq_one_letter_code
_entity_poly.pdbx_strand_id
1 'polypeptide(L)'
;MARTNKWTVHESKADPKYFSRNGNYGEDPNNVKKNGSGKGNWGKPGDEINDLIDSGEIPPVFNKPRRGSNTQSNEKKLFNLQNVHD
;
A
#
# COMPACT_ATOMS: atom_id res chain seq x y z
N MET A 1 15.40 41.73 8.00
CA MET A 1 16.79 41.64 8.50
C MET A 1 17.47 40.44 7.86
N ALA A 2 18.38 40.67 6.90
CA ALA A 2 19.18 39.59 6.30
C ALA A 2 20.34 39.23 7.24
N ARG A 3 20.58 37.93 7.46
CA ARG A 3 21.70 37.43 8.28
C ARG A 3 23.01 37.69 7.55
N THR A 4 24.07 38.06 8.28
CA THR A 4 25.37 38.38 7.67
C THR A 4 26.18 37.10 7.42
N ASN A 5 26.75 36.97 6.21
CA ASN A 5 27.50 35.78 5.73
C ASN A 5 28.92 35.67 6.30
N LYS A 6 29.24 36.33 7.42
CA LYS A 6 30.65 36.49 7.85
C LYS A 6 31.28 35.21 8.38
N TRP A 7 30.48 34.22 8.79
CA TRP A 7 30.94 32.99 9.46
C TRP A 7 30.83 31.71 8.61
N THR A 8 30.29 31.79 7.40
CA THR A 8 30.10 30.62 6.50
C THR A 8 31.28 30.37 5.56
N VAL A 9 32.49 30.77 5.91
CA VAL A 9 33.68 30.62 5.03
C VAL A 9 34.07 29.14 4.86
N HIS A 10 33.83 28.32 5.88
CA HIS A 10 34.13 26.88 5.90
C HIS A 10 32.88 25.99 6.04
N GLU A 11 31.68 26.60 6.09
CA GLU A 11 30.41 25.89 6.27
C GLU A 11 29.44 26.25 5.15
N SER A 12 28.64 25.29 4.72
CA SER A 12 27.58 25.52 3.73
C SER A 12 26.58 26.56 4.23
N LYS A 13 26.15 27.47 3.36
CA LYS A 13 25.11 28.47 3.67
C LYS A 13 23.87 27.78 4.23
N ALA A 14 23.33 28.33 5.32
CA ALA A 14 22.10 27.81 5.93
C ALA A 14 20.91 27.95 4.97
N ASP A 15 20.17 26.87 4.77
CA ASP A 15 18.98 26.87 3.93
C ASP A 15 17.89 27.80 4.49
N PRO A 16 17.12 28.48 3.62
CA PRO A 16 15.98 29.28 4.06
C PRO A 16 14.94 28.39 4.76
N LYS A 17 14.57 28.78 5.99
CA LYS A 17 13.70 27.99 6.89
C LYS A 17 12.30 27.73 6.35
N TYR A 18 11.78 28.66 5.57
CA TYR A 18 10.50 28.58 4.88
C TYR A 18 10.86 28.62 3.40
N PHE A 19 10.27 27.76 2.57
CA PHE A 19 10.46 27.67 1.10
C PHE A 19 11.65 26.86 0.55
N SER A 20 12.54 26.29 1.36
CA SER A 20 13.59 25.39 0.84
C SER A 20 13.13 23.95 0.59
N ARG A 21 12.08 23.48 1.28
CA ARG A 21 11.70 22.07 1.31
C ARG A 21 10.18 21.91 1.27
N ASN A 22 9.72 21.02 0.39
CA ASN A 22 8.38 20.45 0.45
C ASN A 22 8.48 19.14 1.25
N GLY A 23 8.18 19.17 2.55
CA GLY A 23 8.25 17.99 3.42
C GLY A 23 9.42 17.98 4.41
N ASN A 24 9.72 16.81 4.97
CA ASN A 24 10.77 16.66 5.98
C ASN A 24 12.17 16.71 5.37
N TYR A 25 13.20 16.90 6.21
CA TYR A 25 14.58 16.83 5.77
C TYR A 25 14.91 15.44 5.19
N GLY A 26 15.42 15.40 3.96
CA GLY A 26 15.75 14.16 3.25
C GLY A 26 14.57 13.49 2.54
N GLU A 27 13.38 14.09 2.58
CA GLU A 27 12.22 13.61 1.83
C GLU A 27 12.30 14.08 0.37
N ASP A 28 11.93 13.20 -0.57
CA ASP A 28 11.88 13.56 -1.99
C ASP A 28 10.82 14.65 -2.19
N PRO A 29 11.15 15.80 -2.82
CA PRO A 29 10.20 16.88 -3.06
C PRO A 29 9.00 16.48 -3.91
N ASN A 30 9.11 15.40 -4.70
CA ASN A 30 8.04 14.84 -5.51
C ASN A 30 7.26 13.73 -4.78
N ASN A 31 7.59 13.44 -3.52
CA ASN A 31 6.91 12.42 -2.76
C ASN A 31 5.45 12.81 -2.49
N VAL A 32 4.55 11.85 -2.67
CA VAL A 32 3.14 12.01 -2.30
C VAL A 32 2.97 11.57 -0.85
N LYS A 33 2.21 12.35 -0.07
CA LYS A 33 1.93 12.03 1.35
C LYS A 33 1.44 10.59 1.49
N LYS A 34 2.14 9.79 2.30
CA LYS A 34 1.83 8.35 2.54
C LYS A 34 1.75 7.53 1.25
N ASN A 35 2.49 7.90 0.20
CA ASN A 35 2.51 7.24 -1.11
C ASN A 35 1.11 7.13 -1.76
N GLY A 36 0.24 8.13 -1.58
CA GLY A 36 -1.12 8.13 -2.15
C GLY A 36 -2.17 7.40 -1.30
N SER A 37 -1.81 6.83 -0.15
CA SER A 37 -2.79 6.14 0.72
C SER A 37 -3.55 7.08 1.68
N GLY A 38 -4.76 6.64 2.08
CA GLY A 38 -5.57 7.27 3.13
C GLY A 38 -6.69 8.17 2.61
N LYS A 39 -7.58 8.56 3.53
CA LYS A 39 -8.77 9.37 3.24
C LYS A 39 -8.36 10.75 2.69
N GLY A 40 -8.83 11.09 1.48
CA GLY A 40 -8.51 12.35 0.79
C GLY A 40 -7.38 12.25 -0.24
N ASN A 41 -6.74 11.08 -0.37
CA ASN A 41 -5.86 10.76 -1.48
C ASN A 41 -6.57 9.83 -2.48
N TRP A 42 -6.00 9.70 -3.69
CA TRP A 42 -6.54 8.91 -4.80
C TRP A 42 -6.25 7.40 -4.71
N GLY A 43 -5.51 6.93 -3.70
CA GLY A 43 -5.08 5.55 -3.58
C GLY A 43 -3.64 5.34 -4.05
N LYS A 44 -3.14 4.11 -3.87
CA LYS A 44 -1.84 3.68 -4.41
C LYS A 44 -2.05 3.10 -5.80
N PRO A 45 -1.05 3.19 -6.70
CA PRO A 45 -1.08 2.43 -7.93
C PRO A 45 -1.21 0.93 -7.62
N GLY A 46 -2.25 0.30 -8.18
CA GLY A 46 -2.63 -1.09 -7.94
C GLY A 46 -3.80 -1.28 -6.97
N ASP A 47 -4.17 -0.25 -6.19
CA ASP A 47 -5.38 -0.32 -5.35
C ASP A 47 -6.66 -0.34 -6.21
N GLU A 48 -6.61 0.25 -7.42
CA GLU A 48 -7.72 0.30 -8.37
C GLU A 48 -8.18 -1.11 -8.79
N ILE A 49 -7.30 -2.11 -8.75
CA ILE A 49 -7.65 -3.50 -9.06
C ILE A 49 -8.71 -4.02 -8.08
N ASN A 50 -8.63 -3.64 -6.80
CA ASN A 50 -9.62 -4.07 -5.83
C ASN A 50 -10.97 -3.40 -6.10
N ASP A 51 -10.98 -2.10 -6.43
CA ASP A 51 -12.20 -1.37 -6.78
C ASP A 51 -12.86 -1.93 -8.05
N LEU A 52 -12.06 -2.33 -9.05
CA LEU A 52 -12.53 -2.96 -10.29
C LEU A 52 -13.07 -4.38 -10.06
N ILE A 53 -12.53 -5.11 -9.09
CA ILE A 53 -13.07 -6.41 -8.65
C ILE A 53 -14.38 -6.22 -7.89
N ASP A 54 -14.43 -5.25 -6.98
CA ASP A 54 -15.60 -4.98 -6.14
C ASP A 54 -16.78 -4.42 -6.93
N SER A 55 -16.51 -3.62 -7.98
CA SER A 55 -17.52 -3.16 -8.95
C SER A 55 -17.97 -4.25 -9.93
N GLY A 56 -17.26 -5.37 -10.00
CA GLY A 56 -17.58 -6.50 -10.89
C GLY A 56 -17.15 -6.31 -12.34
N GLU A 57 -16.37 -5.27 -12.67
CA GLU A 57 -15.84 -5.04 -14.01
C GLU A 57 -14.76 -6.07 -14.39
N ILE A 58 -13.99 -6.54 -13.41
CA ILE A 58 -12.92 -7.53 -13.60
C ILE A 58 -13.18 -8.75 -12.70
N PRO A 59 -13.08 -9.99 -13.21
CA PRO A 59 -13.21 -11.18 -12.38
C PRO A 59 -12.06 -11.23 -11.34
N PRO A 60 -12.31 -11.77 -10.13
CA PRO A 60 -11.29 -11.82 -9.08
C PRO A 60 -10.07 -12.64 -9.57
N VAL A 61 -8.93 -11.96 -9.68
CA VAL A 61 -7.68 -12.49 -10.27
C VAL A 61 -7.18 -13.73 -9.54
N PHE A 62 -7.45 -13.83 -8.23
CA PHE A 62 -7.27 -15.05 -7.47
C PHE A 62 -8.63 -15.46 -6.93
N ASN A 63 -9.03 -16.69 -7.25
CA ASN A 63 -10.03 -17.41 -6.48
C ASN A 63 -9.67 -17.25 -5.00
N LYS A 64 -10.35 -16.32 -4.32
CA LYS A 64 -10.36 -16.11 -2.88
C LYS A 64 -11.53 -16.87 -2.21
N PRO A 65 -12.09 -18.00 -2.71
CA PRO A 65 -13.01 -18.74 -1.86
C PRO A 65 -12.18 -19.22 -0.67
N ARG A 66 -12.56 -18.76 0.53
CA ARG A 66 -12.03 -19.34 1.76
C ARG A 66 -12.26 -20.84 1.66
N ARG A 67 -11.19 -21.63 1.59
CA ARG A 67 -11.29 -23.09 1.55
C ARG A 67 -11.92 -23.54 2.86
N GLY A 68 -13.22 -23.83 2.84
CA GLY A 68 -13.94 -24.34 4.01
C GLY A 68 -13.40 -25.73 4.34
N SER A 69 -12.53 -25.84 5.34
CA SER A 69 -12.01 -27.14 5.78
C SER A 69 -13.10 -28.01 6.40
N ASN A 70 -14.15 -27.40 6.98
CA ASN A 70 -15.25 -28.07 7.66
C ASN A 70 -16.57 -28.08 6.86
N THR A 71 -16.53 -28.26 5.55
CA THR A 71 -17.77 -28.42 4.77
C THR A 71 -18.26 -29.87 4.80
N GLN A 72 -19.57 -30.08 4.87
CA GLN A 72 -20.20 -31.42 4.78
C GLN A 72 -19.79 -32.19 3.51
N SER A 73 -19.41 -31.49 2.44
CA SER A 73 -18.86 -32.11 1.22
C SER A 73 -17.55 -32.86 1.47
N ASN A 74 -16.70 -32.37 2.38
CA ASN A 74 -15.45 -33.04 2.77
C ASN A 74 -15.75 -34.29 3.62
N GLU A 75 -16.75 -34.23 4.50
CA GLU A 75 -17.16 -35.38 5.33
C GLU A 75 -17.59 -36.56 4.46
N LYS A 76 -18.47 -36.31 3.46
CA LYS A 76 -18.90 -37.35 2.51
C LYS A 76 -17.74 -37.94 1.71
N LYS A 77 -16.77 -37.10 1.33
CA LYS A 77 -15.58 -37.54 0.60
C LYS A 77 -14.68 -38.43 1.45
N LEU A 78 -14.49 -38.09 2.73
CA LEU A 78 -13.72 -38.90 3.68
C LEU A 78 -14.41 -40.24 3.98
N PHE A 79 -15.74 -40.22 4.17
CA PHE A 79 -16.54 -41.43 4.37
C PHE A 79 -16.40 -42.40 3.18
N ASN A 80 -16.55 -41.89 1.95
CA ASN A 80 -16.39 -42.73 0.76
C ASN A 80 -14.98 -43.31 0.66
N LEU A 81 -13.93 -42.53 0.93
CA LEU A 81 -12.54 -43.02 0.89
C LEU A 81 -12.27 -44.11 1.93
N GLN A 82 -12.89 -44.02 3.10
CA GLN A 82 -12.76 -45.04 4.16
C GLN A 82 -13.47 -46.34 3.80
N ASN A 83 -14.57 -46.25 3.06
CA ASN A 83 -15.40 -47.40 2.70
C ASN A 83 -15.09 -47.99 1.31
N VAL A 84 -14.07 -47.49 0.61
CA VAL A 84 -13.63 -48.01 -0.71
C VAL A 84 -12.90 -49.36 -0.58
N HIS A 85 -12.63 -49.84 0.63
CA HIS A 85 -11.88 -51.06 0.89
C HIS A 85 -12.71 -52.26 1.38
N ASP A 86 -14.05 -52.16 1.38
CA ASP A 86 -14.98 -53.30 1.59
C ASP A 86 -15.69 -53.66 0.26
#